data_AF-A0A401QB48-F1
#
_entry.id   AF-A0A401QB48-F1
#
_cell.length_a   1.000
_cell.length_b   1.000
_cell.length_c   1.000
_cell.angle_alpha   90.00
_cell.angle_beta   90.00
_cell.angle_gamma   90.00
#
_symmetry.space_group_name_H-M   'P 1'
#
loop_
_entity.id
_entity.type
_entity.pdbx_description
1 polymer ?
#
loop_
_entity_poly.entity_id
_entity_poly.type
_entity_poly.pdbx_seq_one_letter_code
_entity_poly.pdbx_strand_id
1 'polypeptide(L)'
;MIGKKNWLFWLWWRVCWVFISPCLLGVILIWSLTTFAPPTYGPVEYPVWATALGWCMITFSILWIPIIVIVRVVQAEGSTLCLKISAACKSAPDWGPYLKQHRGERY
;
A
#
# COMPACT_ATOMS: atom_id res chain seq x y z
N MET A 1 -6.03 12.86 17.84
CA MET A 1 -5.24 14.07 17.48
C MET A 1 -6.12 15.27 17.13
N ILE A 2 -7.36 15.09 16.65
CA ILE A 2 -8.35 16.18 16.53
C ILE A 2 -9.57 15.75 17.36
N GLY A 3 -10.10 16.64 18.20
CA GLY A 3 -10.96 16.38 19.38
C GLY A 3 -12.28 15.62 19.17
N LYS A 4 -13.40 16.12 19.70
CA LYS A 4 -14.70 15.44 19.57
C LYS A 4 -15.16 15.49 18.11
N LYS A 5 -15.42 14.32 17.51
CA LYS A 5 -16.01 14.19 16.18
C LYS A 5 -17.35 13.46 16.28
N ASN A 6 -18.32 13.88 15.47
CA ASN A 6 -19.60 13.19 15.37
C ASN A 6 -19.40 11.78 14.82
N TRP A 7 -20.26 10.84 15.24
CA TRP A 7 -20.21 9.45 14.80
C TRP A 7 -20.27 9.31 13.27
N LEU A 8 -21.09 10.14 12.61
CA LEU A 8 -21.18 10.23 11.15
C LEU A 8 -19.83 10.51 10.48
N PHE A 9 -19.03 11.43 11.03
CA PHE A 9 -17.72 11.79 10.47
C PHE A 9 -16.80 10.57 10.46
N TRP A 10 -16.82 9.78 11.54
CA TRP A 10 -15.95 8.63 11.66
C TRP A 10 -16.40 7.45 10.81
N LEU A 11 -17.72 7.24 10.69
CA LEU A 11 -18.28 6.27 9.76
C LEU A 11 -17.91 6.62 8.31
N TRP A 12 -18.10 7.88 7.90
CA TRP A 12 -17.72 8.36 6.57
C TRP A 12 -16.25 8.06 6.26
N TRP A 13 -15.35 8.45 7.16
CA TRP A 13 -13.92 8.22 6.98
C TRP A 13 -13.58 6.73 6.88
N ARG A 14 -14.17 5.88 7.73
CA ARG A 14 -13.95 4.43 7.66
C ARG A 14 -14.40 3.84 6.33
N VAL A 15 -15.58 4.21 5.85
CA VAL A 15 -16.09 3.73 4.56
C VAL A 15 -15.20 4.20 3.40
N CYS A 16 -14.74 5.46 3.44
CA CYS A 16 -13.79 5.97 2.47
C CYS A 16 -12.50 5.13 2.40
N TRP A 17 -11.87 4.85 3.54
CA TRP A 17 -10.57 4.16 3.58
C TRP A 17 -10.65 2.66 3.32
N VAL A 18 -11.71 2.01 3.81
CA VAL A 18 -11.83 0.54 3.72
C VAL A 18 -12.46 0.10 2.40
N PHE A 19 -13.34 0.91 1.80
CA PHE A 19 -14.12 0.50 0.63
C PHE A 19 -13.92 1.42 -0.58
N ILE A 20 -14.18 2.71 -0.44
CA ILE A 20 -14.21 3.63 -1.60
C ILE A 20 -12.84 3.75 -2.25
N SER A 21 -11.80 4.05 -1.47
CA SER A 21 -10.43 4.20 -1.97
C SER A 21 -9.90 2.92 -2.64
N PRO A 22 -9.94 1.72 -2.02
CA PRO A 22 -9.44 0.52 -2.67
C PRO A 22 -10.26 0.13 -3.92
N CYS A 23 -11.59 0.30 -3.90
CA CYS A 23 -12.42 0.03 -5.07
C CYS A 23 -12.10 0.99 -6.23
N LEU A 24 -12.00 2.29 -5.97
CA LEU A 24 -11.70 3.28 -7.00
C LEU A 24 -10.31 3.05 -7.60
N LEU A 25 -9.30 2.81 -6.77
CA LEU A 25 -7.95 2.49 -7.23
C LEU A 25 -7.92 1.20 -8.06
N GLY A 26 -8.67 0.18 -7.63
CA GLY A 26 -8.80 -1.08 -8.37
C GLY A 26 -9.43 -0.88 -9.75
N VAL A 27 -10.53 -0.13 -9.84
CA VAL A 27 -11.21 0.16 -11.10
C VAL A 27 -10.30 0.93 -12.05
N ILE A 28 -9.63 1.99 -11.58
CA ILE A 28 -8.71 2.78 -12.41
C ILE A 28 -7.52 1.94 -12.88
N LEU A 29 -6.98 1.07 -12.02
CA LEU A 29 -5.88 0.17 -12.36
C LEU A 29 -6.31 -0.83 -13.45
N ILE A 30 -7.45 -1.50 -13.28
CA ILE A 30 -7.96 -2.47 -14.26
C ILE A 30 -8.25 -1.77 -15.60
N TRP A 31 -8.87 -0.60 -15.57
CA TRP A 31 -9.13 0.21 -16.75
C TRP A 31 -7.84 0.59 -17.48
N SER A 32 -6.83 1.03 -16.73
CA SER A 32 -5.50 1.39 -17.25
C SER A 32 -4.81 0.20 -17.93
N LEU A 33 -4.90 -0.99 -17.34
CA LEU A 33 -4.30 -2.22 -17.91
C LEU A 33 -5.04 -2.71 -19.15
N THR A 34 -6.37 -2.65 -19.15
CA THR A 34 -7.20 -3.12 -20.27
C THR A 34 -7.17 -2.19 -21.48
N THR A 35 -7.05 -0.88 -21.24
CA THR A 35 -6.97 0.16 -22.28
C THR A 35 -5.50 0.56 -22.55
N PHE A 36 -4.55 -0.27 -22.14
CA PHE A 36 -3.13 0.02 -22.38
C PHE A 36 -2.83 -0.04 -23.88
N ALA A 37 -2.50 1.11 -24.45
CA ALA A 37 -1.97 1.22 -25.80
C ALA A 37 -0.51 1.70 -25.73
N PRO A 38 0.38 1.24 -26.63
CA PRO A 38 1.74 1.75 -26.71
C PRO A 38 1.73 3.28 -26.84
N PRO A 39 2.56 3.99 -26.06
CA PRO A 39 2.60 5.44 -26.15
C PRO A 39 3.05 5.87 -27.55
N THR A 40 2.47 6.93 -28.09
CA THR A 40 2.88 7.51 -29.37
C THR A 40 3.38 8.94 -29.16
N TYR A 41 4.41 9.33 -29.91
CA TYR A 41 4.90 10.71 -29.94
C TYR A 41 4.52 11.33 -31.28
N GLY A 42 3.38 12.03 -31.32
CA GLY A 42 2.81 12.54 -32.56
C GLY A 42 2.47 11.37 -33.51
N PRO A 43 2.94 11.36 -34.76
CA PRO A 43 2.70 10.27 -35.71
C PRO A 43 3.66 9.07 -35.52
N VAL A 44 4.63 9.13 -34.61
CA VAL A 44 5.64 8.08 -34.43
C VAL A 44 5.30 7.20 -33.24
N GLU A 45 5.22 5.88 -33.48
CA GLU A 45 5.03 4.90 -32.42
C GLU A 45 6.31 4.73 -31.57
N TYR A 46 6.16 4.59 -30.25
CA TYR A 46 7.31 4.28 -29.41
C TYR A 46 7.87 2.89 -29.76
N PRO A 47 9.20 2.75 -29.79
CA PRO A 47 9.81 1.45 -30.03
C PRO A 47 9.54 0.50 -28.85
N VAL A 48 9.42 -0.79 -29.15
CA VAL A 48 9.08 -1.84 -28.18
C VAL A 48 10.06 -1.88 -27.00
N TRP A 49 11.35 -1.63 -27.24
CA TRP A 49 12.36 -1.61 -26.17
C TRP A 49 12.11 -0.51 -25.13
N ALA A 50 11.58 0.65 -25.54
CA ALA A 50 11.30 1.75 -24.62
C ALA A 50 10.10 1.43 -23.73
N THR A 51 9.08 0.80 -24.29
CA THR A 51 7.94 0.29 -23.53
C THR A 51 8.38 -0.80 -22.54
N ALA A 52 9.25 -1.72 -22.95
CA ALA A 52 9.81 -2.75 -22.07
C ALA A 52 10.60 -2.13 -20.90
N LEU A 53 11.41 -1.10 -21.14
CA LEU A 53 12.11 -0.38 -20.07
C LEU A 53 11.14 0.25 -19.06
N GLY A 54 10.03 0.84 -19.52
CA GLY A 54 8.99 1.37 -18.64
C GLY A 54 8.41 0.31 -17.71
N TRP A 55 8.09 -0.87 -18.23
CA TRP A 55 7.61 -2.00 -17.43
C TRP A 55 8.69 -2.53 -16.45
N CYS A 56 9.95 -2.55 -16.86
CA CYS A 56 11.06 -2.89 -15.97
C CYS A 56 11.18 -1.92 -14.79
N MET A 57 11.03 -0.61 -15.04
CA MET A 57 11.05 0.40 -13.96
C MET A 57 9.89 0.23 -12.99
N ILE A 58 8.67 0.03 -13.49
CA ILE A 58 7.47 -0.20 -12.66
C ILE A 58 7.68 -1.46 -11.79
N THR A 59 8.12 -2.55 -12.42
CA THR A 59 8.36 -3.81 -11.72
C THR A 59 9.43 -3.65 -10.65
N PHE A 60 10.52 -2.97 -10.94
CA PHE A 60 11.60 -2.71 -9.97
C PHE A 60 11.11 -1.92 -8.76
N SER A 61 10.30 -0.87 -8.97
CA SER A 61 9.72 -0.11 -7.86
C SER A 61 8.77 -0.95 -7.01
N ILE A 62 7.92 -1.77 -7.63
CA ILE A 62 6.95 -2.61 -6.91
C ILE A 62 7.65 -3.78 -6.20
N LEU A 63 8.73 -4.32 -6.76
CA LEU A 63 9.49 -5.46 -6.23
C LEU A 63 10.06 -5.21 -4.83
N TRP A 64 10.35 -3.96 -4.46
CA TRP A 64 10.83 -3.63 -3.13
C TRP A 64 9.82 -3.98 -2.02
N ILE A 65 8.52 -3.88 -2.30
CA ILE A 65 7.46 -4.21 -1.33
C ILE A 65 7.56 -5.68 -0.88
N PRO A 66 7.48 -6.69 -1.78
CA PRO A 66 7.59 -8.09 -1.38
C PRO A 66 8.98 -8.45 -0.83
N ILE A 67 10.07 -7.84 -1.32
CA ILE A 67 11.41 -8.07 -0.75
C ILE A 67 11.43 -7.72 0.74
N ILE A 68 10.94 -6.53 1.09
CA ILE A 68 10.90 -6.10 2.49
C ILE A 68 9.96 -6.99 3.31
N VAL A 69 8.81 -7.40 2.76
CA VAL A 69 7.90 -8.35 3.43
C VAL A 69 8.63 -9.66 3.75
N ILE A 70 9.36 -10.24 2.79
CA ILE A 70 10.12 -11.49 2.99
C ILE A 70 11.19 -11.30 4.07
N VAL A 71 11.97 -10.23 4.00
CA VAL A 71 13.01 -9.94 5.01
C VAL A 71 12.41 -9.83 6.41
N ARG A 72 11.29 -9.10 6.56
CA ARG A 72 10.60 -8.92 7.85
C ARG A 72 10.01 -10.22 8.37
N VAL A 73 9.40 -11.05 7.51
CA VAL A 73 8.83 -12.34 7.90
C VAL A 73 9.93 -13.33 8.30
N VAL A 74 11.06 -13.36 7.59
CA VAL A 74 12.19 -14.24 7.94
C VAL A 74 12.81 -13.85 9.29
N GLN A 75 12.99 -12.54 9.53
CA GLN A 75 13.51 -12.00 10.78
C GLN A 75 12.52 -12.07 11.95
N ALA A 76 11.22 -12.23 11.69
CA ALA A 76 10.22 -12.33 12.74
C ALA A 76 10.40 -13.61 13.58
N GLU A 77 10.24 -13.46 14.90
CA GLU A 77 10.28 -14.55 15.86
C GLU A 77 8.99 -15.39 15.75
N GLY A 78 9.13 -16.70 15.54
CA GLY A 78 8.00 -17.62 15.43
C GLY A 78 8.41 -18.97 14.84
N SER A 79 7.81 -20.05 15.34
CA SER A 79 8.08 -21.43 14.91
C SER A 79 7.41 -21.79 13.58
N THR A 80 6.28 -21.16 13.25
CA THR A 80 5.49 -21.44 12.05
C THR A 80 5.38 -20.18 11.18
N LEU A 81 5.35 -20.35 9.85
CA LEU A 81 5.19 -19.24 8.90
C LEU A 81 3.97 -18.35 9.20
N CYS A 82 2.84 -18.95 9.59
CA CYS A 82 1.64 -18.21 9.98
C CYS A 82 1.86 -17.31 11.21
N LEU A 83 2.65 -17.78 12.20
CA LEU A 83 2.98 -16.98 13.39
C LEU A 83 3.91 -15.82 13.02
N LYS A 84 4.89 -16.07 12.13
CA LYS A 84 5.80 -15.04 11.63
C LYS A 84 5.07 -13.95 10.84
N ILE A 85 4.13 -14.32 9.97
CA ILE A 85 3.29 -13.36 9.23
C ILE A 85 2.40 -12.58 10.20
N SER A 86 1.73 -13.26 11.13
CA SER A 86 0.90 -12.60 12.15
C SER A 86 1.72 -11.62 13.00
N ALA A 87 2.93 -12.00 13.40
CA ALA A 87 3.86 -11.13 14.13
C ALA A 87 4.30 -9.92 13.28
N ALA A 88 4.60 -10.12 11.99
CA ALA A 88 4.97 -9.04 11.08
C ALA A 88 3.80 -8.06 10.80
N CYS A 89 2.55 -8.50 10.94
CA CYS A 89 1.36 -7.66 10.83
C CYS A 89 1.03 -6.88 12.13
N LYS A 90 1.74 -7.11 13.24
CA LYS A 90 1.58 -6.30 14.46
C LYS A 90 2.32 -4.98 14.32
N SER A 91 1.74 -3.92 14.88
CA SER A 91 2.39 -2.61 14.94
C SER A 91 3.67 -2.66 15.78
N ALA A 92 4.65 -1.82 15.46
CA ALA A 92 5.87 -1.68 16.23
C ALA A 92 5.55 -1.31 17.71
N PRO A 93 6.33 -1.80 18.69
CA PRO A 93 6.05 -1.59 20.12
C PRO A 93 6.16 -0.10 20.56
N ASP A 94 6.91 0.70 19.83
CA ASP A 94 7.06 2.15 20.02
C ASP A 94 6.06 2.97 19.19
N TRP A 95 5.25 2.32 18.35
CA TRP A 95 4.28 2.98 17.48
C TRP A 95 3.30 3.85 18.29
N GLY A 96 3.23 5.14 17.95
CA GLY A 96 2.35 6.11 18.59
C GLY A 96 3.01 7.47 18.78
N PRO A 97 2.39 8.37 19.57
CA PRO A 97 2.97 9.67 19.89
C PRO A 97 4.34 9.51 20.58
N TYR A 98 5.33 10.30 20.13
CA TYR A 98 6.70 10.25 20.66
C TYR A 98 6.75 10.49 22.18
N LEU A 99 5.95 11.43 22.68
CA LEU A 99 5.80 11.67 24.12
C LEU A 99 4.80 10.69 24.74
N LYS A 100 5.25 9.93 25.74
CA LYS A 100 4.42 8.96 26.48
C LYS A 100 3.14 9.58 27.06
N GLN A 101 3.20 10.84 27.46
CA GLN A 101 2.05 11.60 28.00
C GLN A 101 0.89 11.75 27.00
N HIS A 102 1.15 11.68 25.70
CA HIS A 102 0.12 11.78 24.65
C HIS A 102 -0.33 10.41 24.13
N ARG A 103 0.26 9.31 24.61
CA ARG A 103 -0.19 7.95 24.35
C ARG A 103 -1.43 7.69 25.21
N GLY A 104 -2.57 8.26 24.80
CA GLY A 104 -3.84 8.05 25.51
C GLY A 104 -4.30 6.60 25.46
N GLU A 105 -5.24 6.21 26.34
CA GLU A 105 -5.75 4.83 26.51
C GLU A 105 -6.51 4.25 25.30
N ARG A 106 -6.49 4.94 24.16
CA ARG A 106 -7.22 4.53 22.95
C ARG A 106 -6.44 3.56 22.07
N TYR A 107 -5.23 3.18 22.49
CA TYR A 107 -4.34 2.22 21.85
C TYR A 107 -3.92 1.17 22.88
#